data_AF-A0A9E6EMM1-F1
#
_entry.id   AF-A0A9E6EMM1-F1
#
_cell.length_a   1.000
_cell.length_b   1.000
_cell.length_c   1.000
_cell.angle_alpha   90.00
_cell.angle_beta   90.00
_cell.angle_gamma   90.00
#
_symmetry.space_group_name_H-M   'P 1'
#
loop_
_entity.id
_entity.type
_entity.pdbx_description
1 polymer ?
#
loop_
_entity_poly.entity_id
_entity_poly.type
_entity_poly.pdbx_seq_one_letter_code
_entity_poly.pdbx_strand_id
1 'polypeptide(L)' 'MKGLLGFFGMSLGGALGWWLGGLQSITLAVVLGSVGSGLGLYYTRKLAERYLE' A
#
# COMPACT_ATOMS: atom_id res chain seq x y z
N MET A 1 4.53 7.08 16.30
CA MET A 1 3.58 6.04 15.83
C MET A 1 3.19 6.18 14.35
N LYS A 2 3.10 7.40 13.80
CA LYS A 2 2.70 7.65 12.38
C LYS A 2 3.55 6.93 11.32
N GLY A 3 4.86 6.75 11.55
CA GLY A 3 5.76 6.05 10.61
C GLY A 3 5.49 4.54 10.48
N LEU A 4 5.15 3.87 11.58
CA LEU A 4 4.83 2.43 11.58
C LEU A 4 3.51 2.14 10.87
N LEU A 5 2.50 3.00 11.05
CA LEU A 5 1.23 2.91 10.33
C LEU A 5 1.42 3.12 8.82
N GLY A 6 2.26 4.08 8.42
CA GLY A 6 2.62 4.28 7.02
C GLY A 6 3.33 3.05 6.42
N PHE A 7 4.25 2.43 7.17
CA PHE A 7 4.94 1.22 6.76
C PHE A 7 3.99 0.02 6.60
N PHE A 8 3.03 -0.16 7.53
CA PHE A 8 2.02 -1.19 7.44
C PHE A 8 1.07 -0.99 6.25
N GLY A 9 0.61 0.25 6.02
CA GLY A 9 -0.24 0.56 4.87
C GLY A 9 0.46 0.32 3.54
N MET A 10 1.73 0.74 3.45
CA MET A 10 2.54 0.53 2.26
C MET A 10 2.81 -0.95 2.01
N SER A 11 3.13 -1.72 3.06
CA SER A 11 3.36 -3.17 2.96
C SER A 11 2.11 -3.94 2.56
N LEU A 12 0.95 -3.63 3.15
CA LEU A 12 -0.31 -4.27 2.79
C LEU A 12 -0.75 -3.88 1.36
N GLY A 13 -0.64 -2.60 1.01
CA GLY A 13 -0.97 -2.13 -0.33
C GLY A 13 -0.06 -2.72 -1.41
N GLY A 14 1.24 -2.83 -1.13
CA GLY A 14 2.21 -3.47 -2.01
C GLY A 14 1.98 -4.97 -2.15
N ALA A 15 1.72 -5.68 -1.05
CA ALA A 15 1.42 -7.11 -1.08
C ALA A 15 0.14 -7.43 -1.85
N LEU A 16 -0.93 -6.63 -1.67
CA LEU A 16 -2.17 -6.79 -2.42
C LEU A 16 -1.98 -6.49 -3.91
N GLY A 17 -1.25 -5.43 -4.25
CA GLY A 17 -0.94 -5.10 -5.64
C GLY A 17 -0.08 -6.16 -6.32
N TRP A 18 0.89 -6.72 -5.59
CA TRP A 18 1.73 -7.81 -6.08
C TRP A 18 0.94 -9.10 -6.30
N TRP A 19 0.08 -9.47 -5.35
CA TRP A 19 -0.74 -10.67 -5.45
C TRP A 19 -1.74 -10.58 -6.60
N LEU A 20 -2.42 -9.44 -6.75
CA LEU A 20 -3.37 -9.22 -7.84
C LEU A 20 -2.70 -9.16 -9.21
N GLY A 21 -1.55 -8.49 -9.33
CA GLY A 21 -0.84 -8.41 -10.60
C GLY A 21 -0.09 -9.68 -10.98
N GLY A 22 0.40 -10.44 -9.99
CA GLY A 22 1.10 -11.70 -10.19
C GLY A 22 0.23 -12.80 -10.80
N LEU A 23 -1.09 -12.67 -10.72
CA LEU A 23 -2.04 -13.56 -11.40
C LEU A 23 -1.99 -13.45 -12.93
N GLN A 24 -1.50 -12.34 -13.47
CA GLN A 24 -1.57 -12.05 -14.91
C GLN A 24 -0.18 -11.85 -15.54
N SER A 25 0.69 -11.05 -14.93
CA SER A 25 2.10 -10.93 -15.36
C SER A 25 2.97 -10.25 -14.30
N ILE A 26 4.28 -10.54 -14.34
CA ILE A 26 5.27 -9.87 -13.48
C ILE A 26 5.23 -8.35 -13.65
N THR A 27 5.07 -7.85 -14.88
CA THR A 27 4.96 -6.41 -15.14
C THR A 27 3.75 -5.82 -14.44
N LEU A 28 2.61 -6.51 -14.48
CA LEU A 28 1.40 -6.06 -13.79
C LEU A 28 1.57 -6.10 -12.26
N ALA A 29 2.26 -7.12 -11.73
CA ALA A 29 2.58 -7.25 -10.30
C ALA A 29 3.43 -6.08 -9.81
N VAL A 30 4.43 -5.65 -10.58
CA VAL A 30 5.29 -4.51 -10.24
C VAL A 30 4.51 -3.19 -10.29
N VAL A 31 3.71 -2.99 -11.34
CA VAL A 31 2.90 -1.76 -11.49
C VAL A 31 1.85 -1.67 -10.40
N LEU A 32 1.05 -2.72 -10.20
CA LEU A 32 0.02 -2.75 -9.17
C LEU A 32 0.60 -2.75 -7.77
N GLY A 33 1.74 -3.39 -7.53
CA GLY A 33 2.47 -3.31 -6.26
C GLY A 33 2.94 -1.89 -5.95
N SER A 34 3.46 -1.16 -6.94
CA SER A 34 3.90 0.23 -6.79
C SER A 34 2.72 1.17 -6.51
N VAL A 35 1.64 1.03 -7.29
CA VAL A 35 0.41 1.81 -7.12
C VAL A 35 -0.26 1.48 -5.78
N GLY A 36 -0.39 0.20 -5.46
CA GLY A 36 -0.95 -0.29 -4.21
C GLY A 36 -0.16 0.19 -2.99
N SER A 37 1.17 0.21 -3.06
CA SER A 37 2.03 0.78 -2.01
C SER A 37 1.77 2.28 -1.82
N GLY A 38 1.70 3.05 -2.91
CA GLY A 38 1.39 4.48 -2.87
C GLY A 38 0.01 4.78 -2.29
N LEU A 39 -1.01 4.02 -2.71
CA LEU A 39 -2.37 4.12 -2.18
C LEU A 39 -2.43 3.72 -0.70
N GLY A 40 -1.76 2.63 -0.34
CA GLY A 40 -1.67 2.15 1.04
C GLY A 40 -1.06 3.18 1.98
N LEU A 41 -0.01 3.87 1.55
CA LEU A 41 0.63 4.95 2.29
C LEU A 41 -0.26 6.21 2.37
N TYR A 42 -0.96 6.56 1.29
CA TYR A 42 -1.91 7.68 1.29
C TYR A 42 -3.07 7.44 2.26
N TYR A 43 -3.72 6.28 2.18
CA TYR A 43 -4.85 5.95 3.04
C TYR A 43 -4.45 5.81 4.51
N THR A 44 -3.28 5.21 4.80
CA THR A 44 -2.80 5.15 6.19
C THR A 44 -2.39 6.50 6.73
N ARG A 45 -1.79 7.41 5.95
CA ARG A 45 -1.58 8.80 6.39
C ARG A 45 -2.90 9.51 6.66
N LYS A 46 -3.88 9.38 5.76
CA LYS A 46 -5.19 9.98 5.92
C LYS A 46 -5.96 9.44 7.12
N LEU A 47 -5.90 8.14 7.39
CA LEU A 47 -6.47 7.55 8.61
C LEU A 47 -5.71 7.99 9.87
N ALA A 48 -4.37 8.05 9.82
CA ALA A 48 -3.56 8.50 10.95
C ALA A 48 -3.71 10.00 11.24
N GLU A 49 -4.13 10.80 10.28
CA GLU A 49 -4.58 12.18 10.52
C GLU A 49 -5.96 12.16 11.17
N ARG A 50 -6.92 11.39 10.65
CA ARG A 50 -8.31 11.40 11.16
C ARG A 50 -8.55 10.74 12.53
N TYR A 51 -7.73 9.76 12.91
CA TYR A 51 -7.95 8.92 14.11
C TYR A 51 -6.87 9.07 15.18
N LEU A 52 -5.77 9.74 14.86
CA LEU A 52 -4.59 9.90 15.71
C LEU A 52 -4.30 11.39 15.97
N GLU A 53 -5.30 12.24 15.76
CA GLU A 53 -5.41 13.60 16.30
C GLU A 53 -5.54 13.59 17.83
#